data_AF-A0A944X2R1-F1
#
_entry.id   AF-A0A944X2R1-F1
#
_cell.length_a   1.000
_cell.length_b   1.000
_cell.length_c   1.000
_cell.angle_alpha   90.00
_cell.angle_beta   90.00
_cell.angle_gamma   90.00
#
_symmetry.space_group_name_H-M   'P 1'
#
loop_
_entity.id
_entity.type
_entity.pdbx_description
1 polymer ?
#
loop_
_entity_poly.entity_id
_entity_poly.type
_entity_poly.pdbx_seq_one_letter_code
_entity_poly.pdbx_strand_id
1 'polypeptide(L)' 'MENKFLIDLSVKYGLDDQQLSKVADMTYQLGHYEIKSREFQRAATYMCKMKLVDLPPEELLEEMKRKGFGGDA' A
#
# COMPACT_ATOMS: atom_id res chain seq x y z
N MET A 1 -7.72 17.78 -2.60
CA MET A 1 -6.87 17.29 -3.71
C MET A 1 -7.09 15.79 -3.77
N GLU A 2 -7.87 15.31 -4.73
CA GLU A 2 -8.13 13.87 -4.89
C GLU A 2 -6.82 13.16 -5.24
N ASN A 3 -6.56 12.04 -4.55
CA ASN A 3 -5.30 11.35 -4.71
C ASN A 3 -5.38 10.40 -5.91
N LYS A 4 -5.17 10.96 -7.10
CA LYS A 4 -5.30 10.26 -8.39
C LYS A 4 -4.62 8.88 -8.39
N PHE A 5 -3.47 8.74 -7.72
CA PHE A 5 -2.75 7.47 -7.63
C PHE A 5 -3.56 6.34 -6.98
N LEU A 6 -4.21 6.61 -5.85
CA LEU A 6 -5.02 5.61 -5.15
C LEU A 6 -6.26 5.24 -5.98
N ILE A 7 -6.88 6.22 -6.65
CA ILE A 7 -7.99 5.97 -7.59
C ILE A 7 -7.53 5.08 -8.74
N ASP A 8 -6.38 5.38 -9.35
CA ASP A 8 -5.80 4.57 -10.43
C ASP A 8 -5.51 3.12 -9.96
N LEU A 9 -5.05 2.93 -8.71
CA LEU A 9 -4.86 1.60 -8.12
C LEU A 9 -6.19 0.85 -7.95
N SER A 10 -7.21 1.52 -7.41
CA SER A 10 -8.55 0.93 -7.23
C SER A 10 -9.10 0.44 -8.57
N VAL A 11 -9.08 1.28 -9.61
CA VAL A 11 -9.57 0.89 -10.95
C VAL A 11 -8.74 -0.24 -11.54
N LYS A 12 -7.41 -0.19 -11.43
CA LYS A 12 -6.52 -1.17 -12.04
C LYS A 12 -6.58 -2.55 -11.39
N TYR A 13 -6.72 -2.59 -10.07
CA TYR A 13 -6.70 -3.84 -9.29
C TYR A 13 -8.07 -4.26 -8.77
N GLY A 14 -9.13 -3.50 -9.07
CA GLY A 14 -10.49 -3.78 -8.65
C GLY A 14 -10.69 -3.65 -7.14
N LEU A 15 -10.02 -2.68 -6.50
CA LEU A 15 -10.10 -2.51 -5.05
C LEU A 15 -11.35 -1.73 -4.67
N ASP A 16 -12.04 -2.19 -3.64
CA ASP A 16 -13.07 -1.41 -2.96
C ASP A 16 -12.48 -0.37 -1.99
N ASP A 17 -13.35 0.43 -1.38
CA ASP A 17 -12.96 1.50 -0.46
C ASP A 17 -12.24 1.00 0.79
N GLN A 18 -12.56 -0.21 1.27
CA GLN A 18 -11.94 -0.80 2.45
C GLN A 18 -10.52 -1.29 2.14
N GLN A 19 -10.36 -1.99 1.01
CA GLN A 19 -9.06 -2.42 0.51
C GLN A 19 -8.17 -1.22 0.18
N LEU A 20 -8.73 -0.15 -0.39
CA LEU A 20 -7.98 1.07 -0.67
C LEU A 20 -7.50 1.77 0.60
N SER A 21 -8.38 1.87 1.61
CA SER A 21 -8.04 2.41 2.92
C SER A 21 -6.93 1.59 3.58
N LYS A 22 -7.03 0.27 3.51
CA LYS A 22 -6.00 -0.65 4.02
C LYS A 22 -4.66 -0.44 3.33
N VAL A 23 -4.63 -0.29 2.01
CA VAL A 23 -3.37 -0.01 1.28
C VAL A 23 -2.73 1.28 1.79
N ALA A 24 -3.50 2.34 1.97
CA ALA A 24 -2.99 3.59 2.51
C ALA A 24 -2.43 3.39 3.93
N ASP A 25 -3.22 2.82 4.84
CA ASP A 25 -2.84 2.59 6.23
C ASP A 25 -1.58 1.73 6.37
N MET A 26 -1.48 0.65 5.60
CA MET A 26 -0.29 -0.22 5.64
C MET A 26 0.94 0.51 5.10
N THR A 27 0.79 1.33 4.05
CA THR A 27 1.90 2.12 3.51
C THR A 27 2.39 3.16 4.53
N TYR A 28 1.47 3.78 5.26
CA TYR A 28 1.78 4.65 6.39
C TYR A 28 2.48 3.92 7.54
N GLN A 29 2.01 2.73 7.91
CA GLN A 29 2.64 1.91 8.95
C GLN A 29 4.03 1.38 8.57
N LEU A 30 4.33 1.31 7.26
CA LEU A 30 5.66 1.04 6.74
C LEU A 30 6.58 2.27 6.81
N GLY A 31 6.11 3.43 7.28
CA GLY A 31 6.92 4.65 7.41
C GLY A 31 6.91 5.53 6.16
N HIS A 32 6.06 5.25 5.17
CA HIS A 32 5.96 6.04 3.94
C HIS A 32 4.76 6.98 4.04
N TYR A 33 5.00 8.22 4.46
CA TYR A 33 3.92 9.17 4.76
C TYR A 33 3.45 10.00 3.56
N GLU A 34 4.29 10.11 2.53
CA GLU A 34 4.05 10.97 1.38
C GLU A 34 3.50 10.16 0.19
N ILE A 35 2.22 10.31 -0.13
CA ILE A 35 1.58 9.52 -1.19
C ILE A 35 2.18 9.77 -2.59
N LYS A 36 2.80 10.93 -2.79
CA LYS A 36 3.52 11.27 -4.03
C LYS A 36 4.95 10.74 -4.06
N SER A 37 5.47 10.21 -2.95
CA SER A 37 6.82 9.66 -2.92
C SER A 37 6.90 8.36 -3.71
N ARG A 38 8.11 8.07 -4.18
CA ARG A 38 8.37 6.85 -4.95
C ARG A 38 8.19 5.62 -4.07
N GLU A 39 8.55 5.74 -2.80
CA GLU A 39 8.52 4.68 -1.81
C GLU A 39 7.08 4.28 -1.50
N PHE A 40 6.21 5.25 -1.25
CA PHE A 40 4.77 5.02 -1.06
C PHE A 40 4.18 4.31 -2.28
N GLN A 41 4.40 4.87 -3.47
CA GLN A 41 3.80 4.34 -4.69
C GLN A 41 4.29 2.93 -5.00
N ARG A 42 5.56 2.62 -4.74
CA ARG A 42 6.12 1.28 -4.91
C ARG A 42 5.52 0.29 -3.92
N ALA A 43 5.43 0.66 -2.64
CA ALA A 43 4.85 -0.21 -1.60
C ALA A 43 3.37 -0.50 -1.90
N ALA A 44 2.57 0.54 -2.14
CA ALA A 44 1.15 0.42 -2.48
C ALA A 44 0.93 -0.41 -3.75
N THR A 45 1.68 -0.13 -4.82
CA THR A 45 1.58 -0.92 -6.06
C THR A 45 1.95 -2.39 -5.84
N TYR A 46 2.97 -2.66 -5.02
CA TYR A 46 3.39 -4.03 -4.72
C TYR A 46 2.32 -4.80 -3.97
N MET A 47 1.73 -4.21 -2.92
CA MET A 47 0.62 -4.82 -2.17
C MET A 47 -0.53 -5.24 -3.09
N CYS A 48 -0.94 -4.34 -3.99
CA CYS A 48 -2.03 -4.60 -4.93
C CYS A 48 -1.64 -5.67 -5.96
N LYS A 49 -0.46 -5.56 -6.56
CA LYS A 49 0.01 -6.49 -7.60
C LYS A 49 0.14 -7.91 -7.08
N MET A 50 0.58 -8.07 -5.84
CA MET A 50 0.81 -9.37 -5.21
C MET A 50 -0.43 -9.89 -4.46
N LYS A 51 -1.56 -9.17 -4.53
CA LYS A 51 -2.81 -9.49 -3.81
C LYS A 51 -2.61 -9.65 -2.29
N LEU A 52 -1.65 -8.91 -1.72
CA LEU A 52 -1.39 -8.96 -0.28
C LEU A 52 -2.48 -8.24 0.52
N VAL A 53 -3.25 -7.36 -0.13
CA VAL A 53 -4.34 -6.60 0.49
C VAL A 53 -5.40 -7.51 1.12
N ASP A 54 -5.51 -8.76 0.67
CA ASP A 54 -6.45 -9.75 1.21
C ASP A 54 -5.92 -10.47 2.46
N LEU A 55 -4.62 -10.39 2.75
CA LEU A 55 -4.00 -10.97 3.95
C LEU A 55 -4.39 -10.18 5.20
N PRO A 56 -4.41 -10.79 6.40
CA PRO A 56 -4.50 -10.04 7.65
C PRO A 56 -3.44 -8.92 7.73
N PRO A 57 -3.76 -7.76 8.36
CA PRO A 57 -2.84 -6.61 8.41
C PRO A 57 -1.43 -6.94 8.93
N GLU A 58 -1.33 -7.79 9.95
CA GLU A 58 -0.05 -8.20 10.54
C GLU A 58 0.81 -8.99 9.54
N GLU A 59 0.22 -10.01 8.90
CA GLU A 59 0.89 -10.82 7.88
C GLU A 59 1.32 -9.98 6.67
N LEU A 60 0.48 -9.04 6.25
CA LEU A 60 0.80 -8.09 5.18
C LEU A 60 2.02 -7.24 5.56
N LEU A 61 2.04 -6.66 6.76
CA LEU A 61 3.14 -5.82 7.22
C LEU A 61 4.46 -6.60 7.33
N GLU A 62 4.41 -7.82 7.87
CA GLU A 62 5.57 -8.70 7.92
C GLU A 62 6.09 -9.02 6.52
N GLU A 63 5.20 -9.34 5.58
CA GLU A 63 5.57 -9.59 4.19
C GLU A 63 6.24 -8.37 3.55
N MET A 64 5.67 -7.19 3.75
CA MET A 64 6.19 -5.94 3.20
C MET A 64 7.57 -5.60 3.77
N LYS A 65 7.76 -5.76 5.09
CA LYS A 65 9.08 -5.59 5.74
C LYS A 65 10.10 -6.58 5.20
N ARG A 66 9.73 -7.86 5.05
CA ARG A 66 10.56 -8.92 4.47
C ARG A 66 11.00 -8.61 3.04
N LYS A 67 10.19 -7.88 2.28
CA LYS A 67 10.48 -7.44 0.91
C LYS A 67 11.27 -6.12 0.83
N GLY A 68 11.65 -5.56 1.98
CA GLY A 68 12.46 -4.33 2.04
C GLY A 68 11.64 -3.05 1.82
N PHE A 69 10.33 -3.09 2.08
CA PHE A 69 9.49 -1.89 2.08
C PHE A 69 9.37 -1.22 3.44
N GLY A 70 10.05 -1.72 4.48
CA GLY A 70 10.15 -0.99 5.75
C GLY A 70 10.91 0.32 5.53
N GLY A 71 10.31 1.44 5.91
CA GLY A 71 11.01 2.71 6.02
C GLY A 71 12.01 2.63 7.16
N ASP A 72 13.24 3.08 6.91
CA ASP A 72 14.17 3.38 7.97
C ASP A 72 13.59 4.58 8.74
N ALA A 73 13.03 4.31 9.92
CA ALA A 73 12.58 5.34 10.84
C ALA A 73 13.79 6.01 11.53
#